data_AF-A0A2Z3JFT5-F1
#
_entry.id   AF-A0A2Z3JFT5-F1
#
_cell.length_a   1.000
_cell.length_b   1.000
_cell.length_c   1.000
_cell.angle_alpha   90.00
_cell.angle_beta   90.00
_cell.angle_gamma   90.00
#
_symmetry.space_group_name_H-M   'P 1'
#
loop_
_entity.id
_entity.type
_entity.pdbx_description
1 polymer ?
#
loop_
_entity_poly.entity_id
_entity_poly.type
_entity_poly.pdbx_seq_one_letter_code
_entity_poly.pdbx_strand_id
1 'polypeptide(L)'
;MAKPRLPSVPSVAVSFRELPGTRVGFWVVASCPFCAATHFHPAGAGKTDPMEKLGEVEARCGQGRYVIGLPPKPKRKKERRAENKRARKSGRDVLWDDFDE
;
A
#
# COMPACT_ATOMS: atom_id res chain seq x y z
N MET A 1 -27.89 2.73 -14.41
CA MET A 1 -27.09 1.50 -14.52
C MET A 1 -25.85 1.64 -13.65
N ALA A 2 -25.75 0.90 -12.55
CA ALA A 2 -24.55 0.90 -11.71
C ALA A 2 -23.42 0.19 -12.45
N LYS A 3 -22.27 0.85 -12.64
CA LYS A 3 -21.09 0.23 -13.24
C LYS A 3 -20.70 -0.99 -12.40
N PRO A 4 -20.47 -2.18 -12.98
CA PRO A 4 -20.01 -3.33 -12.22
C PRO A 4 -18.69 -2.94 -11.55
N ARG A 5 -18.65 -3.05 -10.22
CA ARG A 5 -17.39 -2.90 -9.48
C ARG A 5 -16.53 -4.07 -9.90
N LEU A 6 -15.49 -3.82 -10.72
CA LEU A 6 -14.50 -4.84 -11.02
C LEU A 6 -14.00 -5.44 -9.70
N PRO A 7 -13.68 -6.74 -9.65
CA PRO A 7 -13.12 -7.35 -8.46
C PRO A 7 -11.92 -6.52 -8.01
N SER A 8 -12.04 -5.88 -6.85
CA SER A 8 -10.99 -5.05 -6.28
C SER A 8 -9.84 -5.97 -5.92
N VAL A 9 -8.79 -6.00 -6.75
CA VAL A 9 -7.57 -6.73 -6.47
C VAL A 9 -7.00 -6.18 -5.15
N PRO A 10 -6.80 -7.01 -4.11
CA PRO A 10 -6.34 -6.52 -2.83
C PRO A 10 -4.93 -5.94 -2.97
N SER A 11 -4.69 -4.77 -2.36
CA SER A 11 -3.37 -4.14 -2.31
C SER A 11 -2.68 -4.45 -0.98
N VAL A 12 -1.40 -4.77 -1.03
CA VAL A 12 -0.62 -5.20 0.13
C VAL A 12 0.71 -4.44 0.17
N ALA A 13 1.04 -3.92 1.36
CA ALA A 13 2.33 -3.29 1.58
C ALA A 13 3.43 -4.34 1.72
N VAL A 14 4.55 -4.12 1.03
CA VAL A 14 5.71 -5.01 1.07
C VAL A 14 6.93 -4.37 1.71
N SER A 15 7.80 -5.19 2.28
CA SER A 15 9.12 -4.77 2.74
C SER A 15 10.20 -5.34 1.83
N PHE A 16 11.22 -4.55 1.52
CA PHE A 16 12.37 -5.03 0.75
C PHE A 16 13.39 -5.67 1.68
N ARG A 17 13.89 -6.85 1.31
CA ARG A 17 15.03 -7.50 1.98
C ARG A 17 16.07 -7.90 0.95
N GLU A 18 17.31 -7.53 1.21
CA GLU A 18 18.46 -7.96 0.43
C GLU A 18 19.21 -9.06 1.18
N LEU A 19 19.73 -10.03 0.42
CA LEU A 19 20.61 -11.05 0.98
C LEU A 19 22.03 -10.48 1.17
N PRO A 20 22.61 -10.57 2.38
CA PRO A 20 23.93 -10.01 2.67
C PRO A 20 25.00 -10.66 1.78
N GLY A 21 25.86 -9.83 1.18
CA GLY A 21 26.90 -10.30 0.26
C GLY A 21 26.41 -10.59 -1.17
N THR A 22 25.13 -10.36 -1.48
CA THR A 22 24.58 -10.51 -2.84
C THR A 22 23.81 -9.26 -3.27
N ARG A 23 23.55 -9.12 -4.58
CA ARG A 23 22.64 -8.09 -5.13
C ARG A 23 21.23 -8.63 -5.39
N VAL A 24 20.83 -9.66 -4.64
CA VAL A 24 19.53 -10.30 -4.81
C VAL A 24 18.57 -9.74 -3.77
N GLY A 25 17.52 -9.07 -4.25
CA GLY A 25 16.46 -8.50 -3.42
C GLY A 25 15.18 -9.32 -3.47
N PHE A 26 14.45 -9.33 -2.36
CA PHE A 26 13.14 -9.93 -2.24
C PHE A 26 12.13 -8.93 -1.67
N TRP A 27 10.95 -8.90 -2.28
CA TRP A 27 9.77 -8.26 -1.71
C TRP A 27 9.09 -9.24 -0.76
N VAL A 28 9.03 -8.88 0.51
CA VAL A 28 8.41 -9.66 1.57
C VAL A 28 7.03 -9.09 1.85
N VAL A 29 6.02 -9.91 1.61
CA VAL A 29 4.64 -9.66 1.96
C VAL A 29 4.39 -10.33 3.32
N ALA A 30 4.27 -9.55 4.38
CA ALA A 30 4.14 -10.09 5.74
C ALA A 30 2.86 -10.91 5.93
N SER A 31 1.74 -10.45 5.35
CA SER A 31 0.43 -11.08 5.45
C SER A 31 -0.22 -11.16 4.08
N CYS A 32 -0.31 -12.36 3.51
CA CYS A 32 -1.06 -12.63 2.29
C CYS A 32 -2.57 -12.38 2.52
N PRO A 33 -3.29 -11.70 1.61
CA PRO A 33 -4.72 -11.44 1.76
C PRO A 33 -5.59 -12.71 1.65
N PHE A 34 -5.01 -13.83 1.18
CA PHE A 34 -5.72 -15.10 0.99
C PHE A 34 -5.45 -16.10 2.13
N CYS A 35 -4.17 -16.36 2.43
CA CYS A 35 -3.77 -17.39 3.39
C CYS A 35 -3.15 -16.84 4.68
N ALA A 36 -3.06 -15.51 4.84
CA ALA A 36 -2.40 -14.83 5.96
C ALA A 36 -0.91 -15.19 6.18
N ALA A 37 -0.31 -16.05 5.34
CA ALA A 37 1.09 -16.42 5.44
C ALA A 37 2.01 -15.34 4.85
N THR A 38 3.28 -15.41 5.21
CA THR A 38 4.33 -14.56 4.65
C THR A 38 4.79 -15.09 3.30
N HIS A 39 4.78 -14.23 2.27
CA HIS A 39 5.21 -14.58 0.92
C HIS A 39 6.44 -13.77 0.48
N PHE A 40 7.31 -14.42 -0.30
CA PHE A 40 8.53 -13.83 -0.85
C PHE A 40 8.43 -13.76 -2.37
N HIS A 41 8.60 -12.55 -2.91
CA HIS A 41 8.65 -12.30 -4.36
C HIS A 41 10.04 -11.81 -4.76
N PRO A 42 10.57 -12.28 -5.91
CA PRO A 42 11.85 -11.78 -6.40
C PRO A 42 11.71 -10.33 -6.83
N ALA A 43 12.48 -9.44 -6.20
CA ALA A 43 12.55 -8.03 -6.56
C ALA A 43 13.54 -7.75 -7.71
N GLY A 44 14.33 -8.75 -8.10
CA GLY A 44 15.36 -8.65 -9.12
C GLY A 44 16.75 -9.01 -8.59
N ALA A 45 17.69 -9.21 -9.50
CA ALA A 45 19.09 -9.44 -9.20
C ALA A 45 19.96 -8.49 -10.05
N GLY A 46 20.85 -7.71 -9.42
CA GLY A 46 21.84 -6.91 -10.14
C GLY A 46 21.44 -5.47 -10.44
N LYS A 47 21.22 -5.12 -11.73
CA LYS A 47 20.99 -3.74 -12.23
C LYS A 47 19.51 -3.37 -12.42
N THR A 48 18.59 -4.29 -12.19
CA THR A 48 17.15 -4.05 -12.38
C THR A 48 16.61 -3.25 -11.20
N ASP A 49 15.90 -2.17 -11.47
CA ASP A 49 15.29 -1.35 -10.44
C ASP A 49 14.23 -2.17 -9.68
N PRO A 50 14.38 -2.39 -8.37
CA PRO A 50 13.45 -3.21 -7.59
C PRO A 50 12.03 -2.61 -7.60
N MET A 51 11.93 -1.31 -7.88
CA MET A 51 10.71 -0.53 -7.98
C MET A 51 9.84 -0.90 -9.19
N GLU A 52 10.43 -1.37 -10.29
CA GLU A 52 9.68 -1.78 -11.51
C GLU A 52 8.90 -3.09 -11.31
N LYS A 53 9.26 -3.88 -10.30
CA LYS A 53 8.57 -5.12 -9.93
C LYS A 53 7.36 -4.90 -9.00
N LEU A 54 7.04 -3.65 -8.65
CA LEU A 54 5.85 -3.30 -7.87
C LEU A 54 4.63 -3.28 -8.80
N GLY A 55 3.61 -4.08 -8.50
CA GLY A 55 2.46 -4.26 -9.37
C GLY A 55 1.63 -5.48 -8.99
N GLU A 56 0.85 -6.00 -9.93
CA GLU A 56 0.09 -7.23 -9.74
C GLU A 56 1.01 -8.45 -9.74
N VAL A 57 1.00 -9.19 -8.63
CA VAL A 57 1.72 -10.45 -8.49
C VAL A 57 0.75 -11.56 -8.09
N GLU A 58 1.05 -12.76 -8.57
CA GLU A 58 0.29 -13.95 -8.20
C GLU A 58 0.66 -14.39 -6.79
N ALA A 59 -0.35 -14.75 -6.01
CA ALA A 59 -0.13 -15.26 -4.67
C ALA A 59 0.61 -16.60 -4.73
N ARG A 60 1.67 -16.76 -3.92
CA ARG A 60 2.41 -18.02 -3.82
C ARG A 60 1.53 -19.20 -3.37
N CYS A 61 0.39 -18.91 -2.73
CA CYS A 61 -0.61 -19.89 -2.34
C CYS A 61 -1.56 -20.31 -3.47
N GLY A 62 -1.47 -19.74 -4.68
CA GLY A 62 -2.30 -20.09 -5.84
C GLY A 62 -3.75 -19.60 -5.78
N GLN A 63 -4.13 -18.85 -4.74
CA GLN A 63 -5.53 -18.43 -4.51
C GLN A 63 -5.95 -17.15 -5.26
N GLY A 64 -5.05 -16.55 -6.05
CA GLY A 64 -5.37 -15.36 -6.86
C GLY A 64 -4.19 -14.41 -7.02
N ARG A 65 -4.50 -13.18 -7.42
CA ARG A 65 -3.52 -12.09 -7.62
C ARG A 65 -3.75 -10.97 -6.62
N TYR A 66 -2.69 -10.27 -6.24
CA TYR A 66 -2.73 -9.07 -5.40
C TYR A 66 -1.72 -8.03 -5.87
N VAL A 67 -1.99 -6.76 -5.59
CA VAL A 67 -1.07 -5.67 -5.93
C VAL A 67 -0.08 -5.49 -4.79
N ILE A 68 1.21 -5.68 -5.06
CA ILE A 68 2.28 -5.31 -4.13
C ILE A 68 2.66 -3.85 -4.31
N GLY A 69 2.53 -3.09 -3.24
CA GLY A 69 2.86 -1.67 -3.18
C GLY A 69 3.86 -1.37 -2.07
N LEU A 70 4.57 -0.25 -2.20
CA LEU A 70 5.38 0.24 -1.08
C LEU A 70 4.48 0.68 0.08
N PRO A 71 4.90 0.49 1.33
CA PRO A 71 4.23 1.08 2.45
C PRO A 71 4.16 2.60 2.25
N PRO A 72 3.04 3.24 2.61
CA PRO A 72 2.93 4.70 2.50
C PRO A 72 4.11 5.32 3.26
N LYS A 73 4.90 6.14 2.56
CA LYS A 73 6.07 6.79 3.17
C LYS A 73 5.61 7.51 4.44
N PRO A 74 6.32 7.35 5.58
CA PRO A 74 5.96 8.06 6.80
C PRO A 74 5.98 9.56 6.50
N LYS A 75 4.82 10.21 6.61
CA LYS A 75 4.65 11.63 6.28
C LYS A 75 5.61 12.45 7.14
N ARG A 76 6.28 13.45 6.54
CA ARG A 76 7.14 14.34 7.31
C ARG A 76 6.31 15.08 8.37
N LYS A 77 6.92 15.40 9.51
CA LYS A 77 6.27 16.05 10.67
C LYS A 77 5.42 17.28 10.27
N LYS A 78 5.87 18.04 9.26
CA LYS A 78 5.17 19.22 8.73
C LYS A 78 3.87 18.86 7.99
N GLU A 79 3.88 17.81 7.17
CA GLU A 79 2.71 17.33 6.43
C GLU A 79 1.66 16.73 7.37
N ARG A 80 2.11 15.93 8.36
CA ARG A 80 1.22 15.40 9.40
C ARG A 80 0.51 16.51 10.19
N ARG A 81 1.20 17.60 10.49
CA ARG A 81 0.61 18.76 11.20
C ARG A 81 -0.39 19.52 10.32
N ALA A 82 -0.10 19.65 9.03
CA ALA A 82 -1.00 20.29 8.07
C ALA A 82 -2.30 19.48 7.87
N GLU A 83 -2.20 18.16 7.75
CA GLU A 83 -3.36 17.27 7.65
C GLU A 83 -4.22 17.30 8.91
N ASN A 84 -3.61 17.23 10.10
CA ASN A 84 -4.35 17.32 11.36
C ASN A 84 -5.04 18.70 11.51
N LYS A 85 -4.41 19.79 11.03
CA LYS A 85 -5.04 21.12 10.99
C LYS A 85 -6.22 21.17 10.01
N ARG A 86 -6.13 20.50 8.85
CA ARG A 86 -7.23 20.39 7.87
C ARG A 86 -8.39 19.56 8.42
N ALA A 87 -8.11 18.41 9.04
CA ALA A 87 -9.11 17.55 9.67
C ALA A 87 -9.89 18.27 10.79
N ARG A 88 -9.22 19.14 11.55
CA ARG A 88 -9.89 20.00 12.55
C ARG A 88 -10.76 21.09 11.92
N LYS A 89 -10.38 21.60 10.74
CA LYS A 89 -11.14 22.65 10.05
C LYS A 89 -12.38 22.07 9.36
N SER A 90 -12.29 20.88 8.76
CA SER A 90 -13.43 20.19 8.17
C SER A 90 -14.49 19.75 9.19
N GLY A 91 -14.15 19.68 10.48
CA GLY A 91 -15.13 19.41 11.56
C GLY A 91 -15.86 20.64 12.08
N ARG A 92 -15.48 21.85 11.68
CA ARG A 92 -16.08 23.12 12.18
C ARG A 92 -17.08 23.75 11.19
N ASP A 93 -17.05 23.35 9.92
CA ASP A 93 -17.92 23.89 8.87
C ASP A 93 -19.34 23.26 8.87
N VAL A 94 -19.58 22.14 9.56
CA VAL A 94 -20.86 21.42 9.49
C VAL A 94 -21.87 21.87 10.58
N LEU A 95 -21.47 22.71 11.54
CA LEU A 95 -22.30 23.01 12.72
C LEU A 95 -22.90 24.44 12.75
N TRP A 96 -22.54 25.34 11.83
CA TRP A 96 -22.92 26.76 11.91
C TRP A 96 -23.88 27.25 10.81
N ASP A 97 -24.35 26.38 9.92
CA ASP A 97 -25.27 26.75 8.81
C ASP A 97 -26.76 26.48 9.11
N ASP A 98 -27.12 26.11 10.35
CA ASP A 98 -28.49 25.74 10.77
C ASP A 98 -28.94 26.53 12.02
N PHE A 99 -28.49 27.79 12.17
CA PHE A 99 -28.95 28.69 13.25
C PHE A 99 -29.13 30.12 12.73
N ASP A 100 -29.93 30.28 11.69
CA ASP A 100 -30.49 31.59 11.29
C ASP A 100 -31.92 31.34 10.78
N GLU A 101 -32.86 31.21 11.73
CA GLU A 101 -34.30 31.39 11.52
C GLU A 101 -34.87 32.24 12.66
#